data_AF-A0A9D8TDL3-F1
#
_entry.id   AF-A0A9D8TDL3-F1
#
_cell.length_a   1.000
_cell.length_b   1.000
_cell.length_c   1.000
_cell.angle_alpha   90.00
_cell.angle_beta   90.00
_cell.angle_gamma   90.00
#
_symmetry.space_group_name_H-M   'P 1'
#
loop_
_entity.id
_entity.type
_entity.pdbx_description
1 polymer ?
#
loop_
_entity_poly.entity_id
_entity_poly.type
_entity_poly.pdbx_seq_one_letter_code
_entity_poly.pdbx_strand_id
1 'polypeptide(L)'
;MTQSSDFINIDTNGELFESILPLDVDGSTSQAYKVNRGGEQFFMKQLRAEYLNDPRFRLIFEKEFKEGIQIEHPNIVRYKEWGENSQGPYILMEYVSGETLQEKLSNDPAYFRDEKHLEKFLLQLLDALHCLHEHHIVYCDLKPSNIMLTRINDDVKIVDLGFCDTDHYSFSAGMTEYYAAPEQQKKNSEQLDIRTDIYALGKLMAHIEKMRGKRLSPKYQRIMKRCLEKDMDKRFESTQELTKALKKKPAVTLSACLGCLLVLLAAFFIWQPYDRDKKNLRYVKNFLTKDKTVEGIYYKILSEDSATCMVLGRSLFKFKKDTVTKRINLYIRENIKIKDKFYRCVAIADKAFYESNVTSVHLPASLREIGEQAFYGNPLLSNIHIPEGVSRIGAKSFYKSGIESIKVSSHVKKIEHGVFAICKNLKNVQLPEGLESLGLDAFGECIELQFIELPSTLKNIDRGVFWRCTNLQKIEIPAGVESIGEYAFFYCDSLKDVYNYALEPQPLSVIFNRKDIRVHVPQASVEKYRQAQHWGKMIIVGDLP
;
A
#
# COMPACT_ATOMS: atom_id res chain seq x y z
N MET A 1 42.15 24.49 -19.75
CA MET A 1 41.25 25.41 -20.47
C MET A 1 39.84 25.04 -20.09
N THR A 2 39.20 25.87 -19.28
CA THR A 2 37.78 25.80 -18.92
C THR A 2 36.96 26.02 -20.19
N GLN A 3 36.44 24.95 -20.79
CA GLN A 3 35.37 25.10 -21.78
C GLN A 3 34.07 25.40 -21.03
N SER A 4 33.50 26.54 -21.38
CA SER A 4 32.34 27.19 -20.78
C SER A 4 31.10 26.30 -20.76
N SER A 5 30.47 26.22 -19.58
CA SER A 5 29.17 25.62 -19.28
C SER A 5 27.97 26.24 -20.03
N ASP A 6 28.21 27.26 -20.86
CA ASP A 6 27.15 28.09 -21.43
C ASP A 6 26.50 27.50 -22.70
N PHE A 7 27.08 26.44 -23.30
CA PHE A 7 26.59 25.83 -24.56
C PHE A 7 25.74 24.56 -24.39
N ILE A 8 25.55 24.07 -23.16
CA ILE A 8 24.66 22.91 -22.86
C ILE A 8 23.24 23.39 -22.54
N ASN A 9 23.07 24.69 -22.26
CA ASN A 9 21.82 25.25 -21.75
C ASN A 9 20.76 25.49 -22.81
N ILE A 10 20.98 25.24 -24.10
CA ILE A 10 20.02 25.57 -25.16
C ILE A 10 19.67 24.31 -25.94
N ASP A 11 18.37 23.97 -26.00
CA ASP A 11 17.86 22.86 -26.81
C ASP A 11 17.71 23.21 -28.31
N THR A 12 17.31 22.25 -29.15
CA THR A 12 17.13 22.46 -30.60
C THR A 12 16.11 23.54 -30.95
N ASN A 13 15.21 23.88 -30.02
CA ASN A 13 14.17 24.88 -30.21
C ASN A 13 14.59 26.27 -29.70
N GLY A 14 15.79 26.39 -29.13
CA GLY A 14 16.28 27.63 -28.54
C GLY A 14 15.82 27.85 -27.10
N GLU A 15 15.20 26.87 -26.44
CA GLU A 15 14.76 26.99 -25.05
C GLU A 15 15.89 26.69 -24.07
N LEU A 16 15.89 27.42 -22.94
CA LEU A 16 16.94 27.29 -21.94
C LEU A 16 16.64 26.20 -20.90
N PHE A 17 17.59 25.30 -20.66
CA PHE A 17 17.64 24.50 -19.42
C PHE A 17 18.08 25.42 -18.27
N GLU A 18 17.21 25.61 -17.28
CA GLU A 18 17.43 26.48 -16.11
C GLU A 18 18.59 25.97 -15.23
N SER A 19 18.77 24.64 -15.19
CA SER A 19 19.88 24.00 -14.50
C SER A 19 20.17 22.63 -15.11
N ILE A 20 21.44 22.25 -15.19
CA ILE A 20 21.91 20.94 -15.62
C ILE A 20 22.89 20.43 -14.58
N LEU A 21 22.54 19.32 -13.92
CA LEU A 21 23.36 18.69 -12.88
C LEU A 21 23.74 17.28 -13.33
N PRO A 22 25.04 16.96 -13.49
CA PRO A 22 25.46 15.60 -13.80
C PRO A 22 25.06 14.67 -12.65
N LEU A 23 24.54 13.50 -13.01
CA LEU A 23 24.24 12.43 -12.05
C LEU A 23 25.40 11.44 -12.06
N ASP A 24 25.77 10.95 -10.89
CA ASP A 24 26.81 9.92 -10.71
C ASP A 24 26.27 8.52 -11.06
N VAL A 25 25.68 8.43 -12.25
CA VAL A 25 25.09 7.21 -12.82
C VAL A 25 25.78 7.00 -14.16
N ASP A 26 26.88 6.24 -14.13
CA ASP A 26 27.69 5.97 -15.31
C ASP A 26 27.01 4.92 -16.20
N GLY A 27 26.36 5.39 -17.27
CA GLY A 27 25.93 4.53 -18.38
C GLY A 27 27.12 4.21 -19.28
N SER A 28 27.15 2.99 -19.85
CA SER A 28 28.25 2.56 -20.74
C SER A 28 28.36 3.42 -22.00
N THR A 29 27.24 3.89 -22.54
CA THR A 29 27.17 4.67 -23.79
C THR A 29 26.69 6.10 -23.60
N SER A 30 26.17 6.45 -22.43
CA SER A 30 25.52 7.73 -22.17
C SER A 30 25.93 8.34 -20.83
N GLN A 31 25.75 9.65 -20.71
CA GLN A 31 25.88 10.40 -19.47
C GLN A 31 24.48 10.85 -19.01
N ALA A 32 24.22 10.68 -17.71
CA ALA A 32 22.96 11.07 -17.09
C ALA A 32 23.05 12.46 -16.45
N TYR A 33 21.99 13.25 -16.61
CA TYR A 33 21.84 14.55 -15.98
C TYR A 33 20.44 14.71 -15.40
N LYS A 34 20.34 15.47 -14.32
CA LYS A 34 19.10 16.07 -13.86
C LYS A 34 19.01 17.47 -14.44
N VAL A 35 17.94 17.75 -15.19
CA VAL A 35 17.73 19.06 -15.82
C VAL A 35 16.42 19.69 -15.35
N ASN A 36 16.35 21.01 -15.37
CA ASN A 36 15.14 21.78 -15.06
C ASN A 36 14.77 22.64 -16.27
N ARG A 37 13.51 22.59 -16.71
CA ARG A 37 12.99 23.39 -17.83
C ARG A 37 11.55 23.78 -17.54
N GLY A 38 11.25 25.08 -17.48
CA GLY A 38 9.90 25.59 -17.20
C GLY A 38 9.41 25.25 -15.80
N GLY A 39 10.31 25.16 -14.82
CA GLY A 39 10.01 24.73 -13.44
C GLY A 39 9.74 23.23 -13.25
N GLU A 40 9.87 22.40 -14.29
CA GLU A 40 9.75 20.94 -14.23
C GLU A 40 11.12 20.24 -14.27
N GLN A 41 11.26 19.17 -13.47
CA GLN A 41 12.49 18.36 -13.43
C GLN A 41 12.41 17.17 -14.39
N PHE A 42 13.48 16.99 -15.16
CA PHE A 42 13.64 15.89 -16.10
C PHE A 42 14.93 15.12 -15.84
N PHE A 43 14.90 13.85 -16.23
CA PHE A 43 16.11 13.06 -16.42
C PHE A 43 16.54 13.15 -17.88
N MET A 44 17.75 13.65 -18.12
CA MET A 44 18.33 13.75 -19.46
C MET A 44 19.40 12.67 -19.62
N LYS A 45 19.21 11.81 -20.62
CA LYS A 45 20.20 10.84 -21.08
C LYS A 45 20.87 11.43 -22.32
N GLN A 46 22.18 11.67 -22.26
CA GLN A 46 22.97 12.26 -23.35
C GLN A 46 23.95 11.23 -23.90
N LEU A 47 24.02 11.05 -25.23
CA LEU A 47 25.03 10.17 -25.84
C LEU A 47 26.44 10.72 -25.59
N ARG A 48 27.40 9.88 -25.16
CA ARG A 48 28.78 10.35 -24.88
C ARG A 48 29.49 10.76 -26.17
N ALA A 49 30.34 11.78 -26.07
CA ALA A 49 31.09 12.35 -27.19
C ALA A 49 31.91 11.30 -27.97
N GLU A 50 32.47 10.31 -27.27
CA GLU A 50 33.27 9.22 -27.85
C GLU A 50 32.49 8.31 -28.81
N TYR A 51 31.16 8.27 -28.72
CA TYR A 51 30.30 7.44 -29.58
C TYR A 51 29.60 8.21 -30.71
N LEU A 52 29.76 9.54 -30.78
CA LEU A 52 29.06 10.37 -31.78
C LEU A 52 29.44 10.04 -33.22
N ASN A 53 30.67 9.57 -33.45
CA ASN A 53 31.17 9.25 -34.79
C ASN A 53 30.75 7.87 -35.29
N ASP A 54 30.13 7.03 -34.45
CA ASP A 54 29.65 5.71 -34.83
C ASP A 54 28.12 5.73 -34.98
N PRO A 55 27.60 5.65 -36.23
CA PRO A 55 26.18 5.80 -36.50
C PRO A 55 25.32 4.72 -35.82
N ARG A 56 25.92 3.58 -35.43
CA ARG A 56 25.20 2.50 -34.74
C ARG A 56 24.68 2.94 -33.38
N PHE A 57 25.47 3.70 -32.61
CA PHE A 57 25.05 4.16 -31.28
C PHE A 57 23.94 5.20 -31.38
N ARG A 58 24.00 6.10 -32.37
CA ARG A 58 22.89 7.02 -32.65
C ARG A 58 21.61 6.26 -32.98
N LEU A 59 21.67 5.24 -33.84
CA LEU A 59 20.52 4.43 -34.20
C LEU A 59 19.90 3.69 -32.99
N ILE A 60 20.74 3.13 -32.11
CA ILE A 60 20.27 2.48 -30.86
C ILE A 60 19.58 3.51 -29.95
N PHE A 61 20.16 4.70 -29.83
CA PHE A 61 19.63 5.78 -29.01
C PHE A 61 18.29 6.31 -29.56
N GLU A 62 18.18 6.50 -30.87
CA GLU A 62 16.93 6.87 -31.54
C GLU A 62 15.87 5.78 -31.41
N LYS A 63 16.27 4.50 -31.51
CA LYS A 63 15.37 3.36 -31.31
C LYS A 63 14.81 3.37 -29.88
N GLU A 64 15.67 3.50 -28.86
CA GLU A 64 15.23 3.59 -27.46
C GLU A 64 14.14 4.66 -27.27
N PHE A 65 14.35 5.86 -27.81
CA PHE A 65 13.34 6.93 -27.73
C PHE A 65 12.04 6.58 -28.47
N LYS A 66 12.14 6.08 -29.71
CA LYS A 66 10.98 5.75 -30.54
C LYS A 66 10.09 4.68 -29.92
N GLU A 67 10.69 3.69 -29.27
CA GLU A 67 9.94 2.68 -28.53
C GLU A 67 9.39 3.26 -27.23
N GLY A 68 10.22 3.95 -26.44
CA GLY A 68 9.84 4.47 -25.13
C GLY A 68 8.75 5.54 -25.15
N ILE A 69 8.71 6.41 -26.16
CA ILE A 69 7.73 7.51 -26.25
C ILE A 69 6.29 7.02 -26.45
N GLN A 70 6.12 5.79 -26.93
CA GLN A 70 4.81 5.17 -27.14
C GLN A 70 4.24 4.56 -25.87
N ILE A 71 5.05 4.42 -24.82
CA ILE A 71 4.67 3.70 -23.60
C ILE A 71 4.22 4.66 -22.51
N GLU A 72 2.94 4.58 -22.14
CA GLU A 72 2.40 5.27 -20.97
C GLU A 72 1.95 4.25 -19.92
N HIS A 73 2.72 4.13 -18.83
CA HIS A 73 2.41 3.21 -17.74
C HIS A 73 2.89 3.77 -16.38
N PRO A 74 2.13 3.62 -15.28
CA PRO A 74 2.54 4.12 -13.96
C PRO A 74 3.86 3.52 -13.47
N ASN A 75 4.20 2.30 -13.90
CA ASN A 75 5.43 1.59 -13.48
C ASN A 75 6.56 1.56 -14.53
N ILE A 76 6.48 2.39 -15.57
CA ILE A 76 7.55 2.59 -16.56
C ILE A 76 7.89 4.08 -16.60
N VAL A 77 9.16 4.42 -16.80
CA VAL A 77 9.59 5.81 -16.96
C VAL A 77 8.99 6.40 -18.22
N ARG A 78 8.41 7.59 -18.11
CA ARG A 78 7.82 8.30 -19.24
C ARG A 78 8.90 9.02 -20.05
N TYR A 79 9.07 8.60 -21.29
CA TYR A 79 9.84 9.34 -22.29
C TYR A 79 9.06 10.57 -22.71
N LYS A 80 9.75 11.70 -22.92
CA LYS A 80 9.13 13.00 -23.16
C LYS A 80 9.55 13.60 -24.49
N GLU A 81 10.85 13.64 -24.73
CA GLU A 81 11.39 14.38 -25.86
C GLU A 81 12.70 13.78 -26.35
N TRP A 82 12.91 13.88 -27.65
CA TRP A 82 14.17 13.70 -28.33
C TRP A 82 14.71 15.06 -28.74
N GLY A 83 15.98 15.31 -28.50
CA GLY A 83 16.63 16.54 -28.95
C GLY A 83 18.11 16.34 -29.23
N GLU A 84 18.74 17.43 -29.66
CA GLU A 84 20.15 17.48 -30.03
C GLU A 84 20.74 18.82 -29.61
N ASN A 85 21.88 18.80 -28.93
CA ASN A 85 22.55 20.02 -28.50
C ASN A 85 24.00 20.01 -29.01
N SER A 86 24.81 20.98 -28.56
CA SER A 86 26.22 21.06 -28.94
C SER A 86 27.06 19.83 -28.57
N GLN A 87 26.57 18.97 -27.67
CA GLN A 87 27.20 17.73 -27.21
C GLN A 87 26.61 16.48 -27.89
N GLY A 88 25.64 16.64 -28.80
CA GLY A 88 25.00 15.56 -29.56
C GLY A 88 23.57 15.23 -29.11
N PRO A 89 23.04 14.05 -29.48
CA PRO A 89 21.65 13.69 -29.21
C PRO A 89 21.38 13.35 -27.74
N TYR A 90 20.21 13.75 -27.25
CA TYR A 90 19.72 13.47 -25.91
C TYR A 90 18.25 13.01 -25.91
N ILE A 91 17.89 12.31 -24.83
CA ILE A 91 16.53 11.91 -24.51
C ILE A 91 16.14 12.55 -23.18
N LEU A 92 15.00 13.25 -23.15
CA LEU A 92 14.37 13.68 -21.90
C LEU A 92 13.30 12.67 -21.48
N MET A 93 13.36 12.33 -20.21
CA MET A 93 12.41 11.47 -19.50
C MET A 93 11.90 12.19 -18.26
N GLU A 94 10.78 11.73 -17.71
CA GLU A 94 10.36 12.17 -16.37
C GLU A 94 11.48 11.91 -15.34
N TYR A 95 11.66 12.84 -14.42
CA TYR A 95 12.57 12.62 -13.31
C TYR A 95 11.89 11.77 -12.23
N VAL A 96 12.34 10.53 -12.06
CA VAL A 96 11.85 9.64 -11.00
C VAL A 96 12.57 9.98 -9.68
N SER A 97 11.87 10.63 -8.76
CA SER A 97 12.41 10.88 -7.41
C SER A 97 12.40 9.58 -6.60
N GLY A 98 13.58 9.11 -6.20
CA GLY A 98 13.72 7.84 -5.50
C GLY A 98 15.17 7.35 -5.48
N GLU A 99 15.34 6.07 -5.16
CA GLU A 99 16.60 5.34 -5.27
C GLU A 99 16.41 4.11 -6.16
N THR A 100 17.49 3.60 -6.74
CA THR A 100 17.46 2.33 -7.46
C THR A 100 17.23 1.17 -6.48
N LEU A 101 16.70 0.06 -6.97
CA LEU A 101 16.57 -1.15 -6.17
C LEU A 101 17.94 -1.66 -5.71
N GLN A 102 19.00 -1.45 -6.50
CA GLN A 102 20.36 -1.76 -6.10
C GLN A 102 20.79 -0.99 -4.86
N GLU A 103 20.58 0.32 -4.84
CA GLU A 103 20.87 1.17 -3.68
C GLU A 103 20.00 0.75 -2.49
N LYS A 104 18.70 0.56 -2.70
CA LYS A 104 17.76 0.13 -1.66
C LYS A 104 18.22 -1.15 -0.97
N LEU A 105 18.56 -2.17 -1.73
CA LEU A 105 18.98 -3.46 -1.19
C LEU A 105 20.38 -3.42 -0.57
N SER A 106 21.23 -2.48 -0.99
CA SER A 106 22.54 -2.24 -0.37
C SER A 106 22.38 -1.54 0.99
N ASN A 107 21.48 -0.56 1.07
CA ASN A 107 21.20 0.24 2.27
C ASN A 107 20.34 -0.52 3.29
N ASP A 108 19.32 -1.25 2.84
CA ASP A 108 18.44 -2.09 3.64
C ASP A 108 18.31 -3.49 3.01
N PRO A 109 19.27 -4.40 3.27
CA PRO A 109 19.20 -5.78 2.77
C PRO A 109 17.95 -6.53 3.25
N ALA A 110 17.33 -6.09 4.36
CA ALA A 110 16.13 -6.69 4.93
C ALA A 110 14.82 -6.09 4.38
N TYR A 111 14.87 -5.18 3.41
CA TYR A 111 13.72 -4.46 2.86
C TYR A 111 12.55 -5.39 2.49
N PHE A 112 12.84 -6.51 1.81
CA PHE A 112 11.84 -7.54 1.46
C PHE A 112 11.64 -8.63 2.53
N ARG A 113 11.89 -8.33 3.80
CA ARG A 113 11.63 -9.30 4.89
C ARG A 113 10.14 -9.65 4.97
N ASP A 114 9.27 -8.66 4.78
CA ASP A 114 7.83 -8.87 4.61
C ASP A 114 7.52 -9.35 3.18
N GLU A 115 6.95 -10.54 3.06
CA GLU A 115 6.56 -11.11 1.77
C GLU A 115 5.38 -10.36 1.13
N LYS A 116 4.63 -9.54 1.87
CA LYS A 116 3.60 -8.65 1.28
C LYS A 116 4.23 -7.52 0.49
N HIS A 117 5.31 -6.93 0.99
CA HIS A 117 6.07 -5.90 0.26
C HIS A 117 6.74 -6.49 -0.99
N LEU A 118 7.30 -7.70 -0.87
CA LEU A 118 7.81 -8.44 -2.03
C LEU A 118 6.71 -8.75 -3.05
N GLU A 119 5.51 -9.15 -2.58
CA GLU A 119 4.36 -9.40 -3.47
C GLU A 119 3.95 -8.13 -4.23
N LYS A 120 3.81 -6.99 -3.53
CA LYS A 120 3.50 -5.68 -4.15
C LYS A 120 4.54 -5.34 -5.23
N PHE A 121 5.81 -5.43 -4.88
CA PHE A 121 6.93 -5.13 -5.79
C PHE A 121 6.90 -6.01 -7.05
N LEU A 122 6.78 -7.34 -6.89
CA LEU A 122 6.75 -8.28 -8.03
C LEU A 122 5.51 -8.05 -8.90
N LEU A 123 4.37 -7.70 -8.30
CA LEU A 123 3.15 -7.42 -9.06
C LEU A 123 3.25 -6.14 -9.88
N GLN A 124 3.79 -5.04 -9.34
CA GLN A 124 4.00 -3.80 -10.11
C GLN A 124 5.02 -4.00 -11.23
N LEU A 125 6.09 -4.76 -10.97
CA LEU A 125 7.10 -5.06 -11.97
C LEU A 125 6.54 -5.93 -13.11
N LEU A 126 5.69 -6.92 -12.78
CA LEU A 126 5.01 -7.74 -13.79
C LEU A 126 3.99 -6.96 -14.60
N ASP A 127 3.30 -5.99 -13.99
CA ASP A 127 2.36 -5.11 -14.70
C ASP A 127 3.10 -4.23 -15.72
N ALA A 128 4.26 -3.68 -15.35
CA ALA A 128 5.15 -2.97 -16.27
C ALA A 128 5.64 -3.86 -17.42
N LEU A 129 6.17 -5.06 -17.11
CA LEU A 129 6.62 -5.99 -18.16
C LEU A 129 5.46 -6.43 -19.06
N HIS A 130 4.28 -6.65 -18.49
CA HIS A 130 3.09 -6.95 -19.28
C HIS A 130 2.75 -5.83 -20.26
N CYS A 131 2.80 -4.57 -19.83
CA CYS A 131 2.61 -3.43 -20.71
C CYS A 131 3.62 -3.41 -21.88
N LEU A 132 4.91 -3.63 -21.61
CA LEU A 132 5.93 -3.72 -22.66
C LEU A 132 5.64 -4.87 -23.63
N HIS A 133 5.28 -6.04 -23.12
CA HIS A 133 4.97 -7.23 -23.92
C HIS A 133 3.76 -7.02 -24.84
N GLU A 134 2.72 -6.29 -24.40
CA GLU A 134 1.57 -5.93 -25.25
C GLU A 134 1.94 -4.97 -26.38
N HIS A 135 3.04 -4.22 -26.22
CA HIS A 135 3.63 -3.39 -27.29
C HIS A 135 4.67 -4.15 -28.12
N HIS A 136 4.76 -5.48 -27.97
CA HIS A 136 5.75 -6.32 -28.64
C HIS A 136 7.21 -5.98 -28.29
N ILE A 137 7.45 -5.42 -27.11
CA ILE A 137 8.78 -5.06 -26.61
C ILE A 137 9.22 -6.10 -25.57
N VAL A 138 10.35 -6.77 -25.80
CA VAL A 138 11.03 -7.58 -24.76
C VAL A 138 12.09 -6.71 -24.08
N TYR A 139 12.07 -6.58 -22.76
CA TYR A 139 12.88 -5.59 -22.04
C TYR A 139 14.38 -5.94 -21.99
N CYS A 140 14.70 -7.23 -21.85
CA CYS A 140 16.03 -7.85 -21.98
C CYS A 140 17.12 -7.44 -20.98
N ASP A 141 16.98 -6.37 -20.19
CA ASP A 141 18.00 -5.91 -19.22
C ASP A 141 17.42 -5.69 -17.81
N LEU A 142 16.55 -6.59 -17.36
CA LEU A 142 15.94 -6.53 -16.02
C LEU A 142 16.97 -6.81 -14.91
N LYS A 143 17.39 -5.75 -14.23
CA LYS A 143 18.37 -5.78 -13.12
C LYS A 143 18.09 -4.69 -12.07
N PRO A 144 18.61 -4.81 -10.84
CA PRO A 144 18.35 -3.87 -9.75
C PRO A 144 18.69 -2.39 -10.05
N SER A 145 19.70 -2.11 -10.89
CA SER A 145 20.04 -0.72 -11.24
C SER A 145 19.02 -0.06 -12.17
N ASN A 146 18.25 -0.84 -12.94
CA ASN A 146 17.26 -0.32 -13.90
C ASN A 146 15.84 -0.33 -13.32
N ILE A 147 15.72 -0.53 -12.01
CA ILE A 147 14.45 -0.50 -11.29
C ILE A 147 14.56 0.60 -10.26
N MET A 148 13.80 1.67 -10.42
CA MET A 148 13.68 2.72 -9.42
C MET A 148 12.51 2.44 -8.47
N LEU A 149 12.71 2.75 -7.19
CA LEU A 149 11.67 2.79 -6.18
C LEU A 149 11.36 4.25 -5.88
N THR A 150 10.13 4.68 -6.12
CA THR A 150 9.73 6.07 -5.90
C THR A 150 9.83 6.44 -4.42
N ARG A 151 10.25 7.67 -4.13
CA ARG A 151 10.37 8.18 -2.75
C ARG A 151 9.06 8.09 -1.97
N ILE A 152 7.94 8.22 -2.66
CA ILE A 152 6.59 8.06 -2.12
C ILE A 152 6.17 6.61 -2.38
N ASN A 153 5.82 5.86 -1.33
CA ASN A 153 5.28 4.48 -1.37
C ASN A 153 6.19 3.37 -1.94
N ASP A 154 7.44 3.66 -2.30
CA ASP A 154 8.37 2.72 -2.93
C ASP A 154 7.73 2.00 -4.14
N ASP A 155 6.98 2.73 -4.97
CA ASP A 155 6.38 2.16 -6.19
C ASP A 155 7.45 1.94 -7.26
N VAL A 156 7.29 0.87 -8.04
CA VAL A 156 8.27 0.47 -9.06
C VAL A 156 8.21 1.39 -10.29
N LYS A 157 9.37 1.77 -10.82
CA LYS A 157 9.55 2.37 -12.15
C LYS A 157 10.66 1.63 -12.89
N ILE A 158 10.34 0.93 -13.97
CA ILE A 158 11.37 0.43 -14.91
C ILE A 158 11.94 1.63 -15.67
N VAL A 159 13.26 1.74 -15.70
CA VAL A 159 14.01 2.77 -16.43
C VAL A 159 14.90 2.12 -17.50
N ASP A 160 15.46 2.89 -18.43
CA ASP A 160 16.42 2.45 -19.43
C ASP A 160 15.92 1.34 -20.37
N LEU A 161 15.26 1.73 -21.48
CA LEU A 161 14.82 0.82 -22.54
C LEU A 161 15.90 0.57 -23.60
N GLY A 162 17.16 0.94 -23.36
CA GLY A 162 18.21 0.92 -24.38
C GLY A 162 18.55 -0.45 -24.96
N PHE A 163 18.19 -1.53 -24.27
CA PHE A 163 18.43 -2.91 -24.70
C PHE A 163 17.16 -3.67 -25.10
N CYS A 164 16.03 -2.96 -25.23
CA CYS A 164 14.79 -3.63 -25.58
C CYS A 164 14.82 -4.19 -27.01
N ASP A 165 14.27 -5.39 -27.17
CA ASP A 165 14.16 -6.05 -28.47
C ASP A 165 12.73 -5.92 -28.99
N THR A 166 12.62 -5.37 -30.19
CA THR A 166 11.36 -5.16 -30.93
C THR A 166 11.36 -5.84 -32.30
N ASP A 167 12.53 -6.31 -32.78
CA ASP A 167 12.72 -6.82 -34.15
C ASP A 167 13.47 -8.17 -34.19
N HIS A 168 13.71 -8.81 -33.04
CA HIS A 168 14.51 -10.03 -32.91
C HIS A 168 15.98 -9.91 -33.35
N TYR A 169 16.52 -8.68 -33.38
CA TYR A 169 17.92 -8.42 -33.76
C TYR A 169 18.79 -8.31 -32.50
N SER A 170 19.54 -9.37 -32.19
CA SER A 170 20.43 -9.40 -31.03
C SER A 170 21.66 -8.52 -31.24
N PHE A 171 21.73 -7.37 -30.57
CA PHE A 171 23.00 -6.70 -30.30
C PHE A 171 23.41 -6.99 -28.85
N SER A 172 24.49 -7.74 -28.67
CA SER A 172 24.89 -8.35 -27.39
C SER A 172 25.84 -7.50 -26.52
N ALA A 173 26.11 -6.26 -26.90
CA ALA A 173 27.01 -5.39 -26.15
C ALA A 173 26.29 -4.69 -25.00
N GLY A 174 26.73 -4.88 -23.75
CA GLY A 174 26.26 -4.09 -22.58
C GLY A 174 25.33 -4.83 -21.60
N MET A 175 24.93 -6.06 -21.93
CA MET A 175 24.13 -6.91 -21.04
C MET A 175 24.85 -7.25 -19.73
N THR A 176 24.12 -7.22 -18.60
CA THR A 176 24.67 -7.70 -17.33
C THR A 176 24.61 -9.23 -17.28
N GLU A 177 25.76 -9.88 -17.46
CA GLU A 177 25.91 -11.35 -17.56
C GLU A 177 25.18 -12.10 -16.44
N TYR A 178 25.11 -11.54 -15.23
CA TYR A 178 24.44 -12.18 -14.11
C TYR A 178 22.94 -12.36 -14.32
N TYR A 179 22.22 -11.43 -14.95
CA TYR A 179 20.75 -11.49 -15.11
C TYR A 179 20.31 -12.05 -16.48
N ALA A 180 21.25 -12.15 -17.42
CA ALA A 180 21.02 -12.66 -18.76
C ALA A 180 20.45 -14.07 -18.77
N ALA A 181 19.43 -14.30 -19.60
CA ALA A 181 18.89 -15.62 -19.87
C ALA A 181 19.84 -16.45 -20.75
N PRO A 182 19.81 -17.80 -20.67
CA PRO A 182 20.69 -18.66 -21.47
C PRO A 182 20.62 -18.41 -22.98
N GLU A 183 19.44 -18.10 -23.51
CA GLU A 183 19.23 -17.80 -24.93
C GLU A 183 19.90 -16.49 -25.36
N GLN A 184 20.03 -15.50 -24.47
CA GLN A 184 20.72 -14.23 -24.74
C GLN A 184 22.24 -14.42 -24.87
N GLN A 185 22.79 -15.56 -24.42
CA GLN A 185 24.23 -15.87 -24.46
C GLN A 185 24.62 -16.75 -25.67
N LYS A 186 23.66 -17.24 -26.46
CA LYS A 186 23.93 -18.08 -27.63
C LYS A 186 24.36 -17.22 -28.83
N LYS A 187 25.47 -17.58 -29.49
CA LYS A 187 26.06 -16.84 -30.63
C LYS A 187 25.17 -16.74 -31.88
N ASN A 188 24.18 -17.63 -32.03
CA ASN A 188 23.14 -17.56 -33.05
C ASN A 188 21.82 -17.37 -32.30
N SER A 189 21.48 -16.13 -31.98
CA SER A 189 20.32 -15.77 -31.16
C SER A 189 19.08 -16.53 -31.62
N GLU A 190 18.67 -17.52 -30.84
CA GLU A 190 17.29 -18.00 -30.92
C GLU A 190 16.39 -16.80 -30.65
N GLN A 191 15.24 -16.75 -31.33
CA GLN A 191 14.29 -15.65 -31.24
C GLN A 191 13.98 -15.36 -29.77
N LEU A 192 14.43 -14.20 -29.27
CA LEU A 192 14.10 -13.76 -27.92
C LEU A 192 12.60 -13.55 -27.84
N ASP A 193 12.01 -13.89 -26.71
CA ASP A 193 10.61 -13.60 -26.45
C ASP A 193 10.40 -13.19 -24.99
N ILE A 194 9.14 -12.95 -24.63
CA ILE A 194 8.74 -12.47 -23.31
C ILE A 194 9.24 -13.35 -22.14
N ARG A 195 9.58 -14.61 -22.40
CA ARG A 195 10.10 -15.56 -21.42
C ARG A 195 11.57 -15.31 -21.06
N THR A 196 12.26 -14.50 -21.86
CA THR A 196 13.58 -13.93 -21.53
C THR A 196 13.48 -13.01 -20.32
N ASP A 197 12.50 -12.10 -20.28
CA ASP A 197 12.27 -11.22 -19.11
C ASP A 197 11.81 -12.01 -17.87
N ILE A 198 11.04 -13.09 -18.07
CA ILE A 198 10.62 -13.99 -16.99
C ILE A 198 11.82 -14.67 -16.33
N TYR A 199 12.86 -15.02 -17.10
CA TYR A 199 14.10 -15.56 -16.54
C TYR A 199 14.85 -14.53 -15.70
N ALA A 200 15.01 -13.32 -16.24
CA ALA A 200 15.67 -12.22 -15.54
C ALA A 200 14.95 -11.89 -14.22
N LEU A 201 13.61 -11.96 -14.20
CA LEU A 201 12.82 -11.82 -12.96
C LEU A 201 13.12 -12.94 -11.95
N GLY A 202 13.31 -14.18 -12.41
CA GLY A 202 13.76 -15.28 -11.55
C GLY A 202 15.13 -15.02 -10.94
N LYS A 203 16.06 -14.44 -11.71
CA LYS A 203 17.40 -14.04 -11.24
C LYS A 203 17.34 -12.89 -10.25
N LEU A 204 16.46 -11.93 -10.47
CA LEU A 204 16.16 -10.85 -9.54
C LEU A 204 15.62 -11.39 -8.20
N MET A 205 14.67 -12.34 -8.24
CA MET A 205 14.15 -13.00 -7.04
C MET A 205 15.25 -13.73 -6.26
N ALA A 206 16.16 -14.42 -6.96
CA ALA A 206 17.31 -15.09 -6.35
C ALA A 206 18.29 -14.10 -5.72
N HIS A 207 18.52 -12.96 -6.37
CA HIS A 207 19.33 -11.87 -5.81
C HIS A 207 18.69 -11.31 -4.54
N ILE A 208 17.38 -11.03 -4.55
CA ILE A 208 16.62 -10.58 -3.37
C ILE A 208 16.73 -11.59 -2.22
N GLU A 209 16.55 -12.90 -2.50
CA GLU A 209 16.71 -13.96 -1.50
C GLU A 209 18.10 -13.96 -0.85
N LYS A 210 19.14 -13.77 -1.66
CA LYS A 210 20.52 -13.69 -1.19
C LYS A 210 20.73 -12.48 -0.28
N MET A 211 20.29 -11.29 -0.71
CA MET A 211 20.48 -10.05 0.05
C MET A 211 19.75 -10.06 1.40
N ARG A 212 18.53 -10.61 1.46
CA ARG A 212 17.74 -10.65 2.69
C ARG A 212 18.22 -11.68 3.74
N GLY A 213 19.18 -12.54 3.39
CA GLY A 213 19.71 -13.58 4.30
C GLY A 213 18.67 -14.61 4.77
N LYS A 214 17.52 -14.70 4.10
CA LYS A 214 16.41 -15.59 4.47
C LYS A 214 15.73 -16.12 3.22
N ARG A 215 15.56 -17.45 3.19
CA ARG A 215 14.88 -18.14 2.10
C ARG A 215 13.43 -17.65 1.96
N LEU A 216 13.03 -17.36 0.72
CA LEU A 216 11.67 -17.08 0.30
C LEU A 216 10.75 -18.27 0.63
N SER A 217 9.47 -18.01 0.87
CA SER A 217 8.52 -19.08 1.17
C SER A 217 8.41 -20.10 0.03
N PRO A 218 7.91 -21.33 0.31
CA PRO A 218 7.80 -22.39 -0.70
C PRO A 218 6.98 -22.02 -1.95
N LYS A 219 6.10 -21.02 -1.84
CA LYS A 219 5.38 -20.44 -2.98
C LYS A 219 6.35 -19.73 -3.93
N TYR A 220 7.07 -18.73 -3.44
CA TYR A 220 8.02 -17.95 -4.22
C TYR A 220 9.21 -18.77 -4.70
N GLN A 221 9.67 -19.75 -3.91
CA GLN A 221 10.71 -20.70 -4.32
C GLN A 221 10.32 -21.51 -5.56
N ARG A 222 9.08 -22.01 -5.63
CA ARG A 222 8.60 -22.74 -6.81
C ARG A 222 8.46 -21.84 -8.03
N ILE A 223 7.96 -20.62 -7.82
CA ILE A 223 7.83 -19.62 -8.88
C ILE A 223 9.20 -19.25 -9.42
N MET A 224 10.13 -18.86 -8.55
CA MET A 224 11.52 -18.54 -8.88
C MET A 224 12.20 -19.68 -9.64
N LYS A 225 12.05 -20.93 -9.18
CA LYS A 225 12.63 -22.09 -9.87
C LYS A 225 12.08 -22.26 -11.29
N ARG A 226 10.76 -22.07 -11.50
CA ARG A 226 10.15 -22.16 -12.82
C ARG A 226 10.60 -21.02 -13.74
N CYS A 227 10.73 -19.80 -13.22
CA CYS A 227 11.32 -18.68 -13.96
C CYS A 227 12.76 -19.00 -14.42
N LEU A 228 13.53 -19.70 -13.59
CA LEU A 228 14.94 -20.05 -13.83
C LEU A 228 15.15 -21.34 -14.65
N GLU A 229 14.10 -21.93 -15.23
CA GLU A 229 14.25 -23.08 -16.12
C GLU A 229 15.12 -22.71 -17.34
N LYS A 230 16.11 -23.56 -17.66
CA LYS A 230 16.99 -23.30 -18.80
C LYS A 230 16.25 -23.42 -20.13
N ASP A 231 15.33 -24.37 -20.20
CA ASP A 231 14.42 -24.58 -21.31
C ASP A 231 13.29 -23.54 -21.24
N MET A 232 13.20 -22.71 -22.27
CA MET A 232 12.26 -21.59 -22.33
C MET A 232 10.81 -22.07 -22.30
N ASP A 233 10.50 -23.23 -22.88
CA ASP A 233 9.15 -23.82 -22.88
C ASP A 233 8.71 -24.32 -21.50
N LYS A 234 9.66 -24.49 -20.56
CA LYS A 234 9.35 -24.87 -19.17
C LYS A 234 9.08 -23.67 -18.25
N ARG A 235 9.35 -22.44 -18.71
CA ARG A 235 9.09 -21.21 -17.95
C ARG A 235 7.58 -20.91 -17.87
N PHE A 236 7.22 -19.78 -17.29
CA PHE A 236 5.85 -19.28 -17.44
C PHE A 236 5.70 -18.77 -18.88
N GLU A 237 4.58 -19.06 -19.52
CA GLU A 237 4.30 -18.69 -20.90
C GLU A 237 4.11 -17.17 -21.03
N SER A 238 3.63 -16.50 -19.97
CA SER A 238 3.44 -15.05 -19.95
C SER A 238 3.54 -14.43 -18.56
N THR A 239 3.68 -13.11 -18.52
CA THR A 239 3.62 -12.30 -17.29
C THR A 239 2.26 -12.42 -16.59
N GLN A 240 1.15 -12.60 -17.32
CA GLN A 240 -0.16 -12.84 -16.69
C GLN A 240 -0.25 -14.24 -16.06
N GLU A 241 0.33 -15.27 -16.67
CA GLU A 241 0.38 -16.62 -16.06
C GLU A 241 1.18 -16.57 -14.75
N LEU A 242 2.33 -15.91 -14.78
CA LEU A 242 3.18 -15.70 -13.61
C LEU A 242 2.46 -14.88 -12.53
N THR A 243 1.75 -13.80 -12.92
CA THR A 243 0.92 -13.00 -12.01
C THR A 243 -0.18 -13.84 -11.36
N LYS A 244 -0.84 -14.73 -12.11
CA LYS A 244 -1.82 -15.68 -11.56
C LYS A 244 -1.16 -16.63 -10.56
N ALA A 245 0.04 -17.14 -10.85
CA ALA A 245 0.78 -17.99 -9.92
C ALA A 245 1.18 -17.27 -8.63
N LEU A 246 1.57 -15.99 -8.71
CA LEU A 246 1.80 -15.14 -7.55
C LEU A 246 0.51 -14.88 -6.77
N LYS A 247 -0.64 -14.70 -7.42
CA LYS A 247 -1.92 -14.49 -6.71
C LYS A 247 -2.54 -15.81 -6.21
N LYS A 248 -2.08 -16.97 -6.69
CA LYS A 248 -2.65 -18.29 -6.37
C LYS A 248 -2.40 -18.68 -4.92
N LYS A 249 -3.49 -18.90 -4.18
CA LYS A 249 -3.45 -19.53 -2.85
C LYS A 249 -3.08 -21.02 -3.02
N PRO A 250 -2.28 -21.61 -2.12
CA PRO A 250 -1.83 -23.00 -2.25
C PRO A 250 -3.02 -23.97 -2.33
N ALA A 251 -3.07 -24.78 -3.39
CA ALA A 251 -4.04 -25.86 -3.56
C ALA A 251 -3.64 -27.09 -2.71
N VAL A 252 -4.61 -27.90 -2.30
CA VAL A 252 -4.36 -29.17 -1.59
C VAL A 252 -4.34 -30.30 -2.60
N THR A 253 -3.25 -31.08 -2.64
CA THR A 253 -3.06 -32.16 -3.62
C THR A 253 -3.70 -33.46 -3.16
N LEU A 254 -4.39 -34.15 -4.07
CA LEU A 254 -5.08 -35.43 -3.85
C LEU A 254 -4.17 -36.55 -3.30
N SER A 255 -2.86 -36.48 -3.49
CA SER A 255 -1.89 -37.42 -2.90
C SER A 255 -1.83 -37.33 -1.37
N ALA A 256 -2.12 -36.15 -0.80
CA ALA A 256 -2.37 -36.02 0.63
C ALA A 256 -3.66 -36.74 1.05
N CYS A 257 -4.64 -36.90 0.15
CA CYS A 257 -5.90 -37.61 0.42
C CYS A 257 -5.72 -39.14 0.48
N LEU A 258 -4.85 -39.75 -0.35
CA LEU A 258 -4.57 -41.21 -0.27
C LEU A 258 -3.74 -41.58 0.97
N GLY A 259 -2.71 -40.77 1.29
CA GLY A 259 -1.96 -40.93 2.54
C GLY A 259 -2.84 -40.71 3.76
N CYS A 260 -3.79 -39.76 3.68
CA CYS A 260 -4.82 -39.59 4.70
C CYS A 260 -5.81 -40.77 4.74
N LEU A 261 -6.16 -41.44 3.64
CA LEU A 261 -7.11 -42.57 3.65
C LEU A 261 -6.59 -43.78 4.43
N LEU A 262 -5.30 -44.12 4.28
CA LEU A 262 -4.65 -45.21 5.02
C LEU A 262 -4.48 -44.87 6.51
N VAL A 263 -4.18 -43.60 6.82
CA VAL A 263 -4.13 -43.09 8.20
C VAL A 263 -5.54 -42.96 8.80
N LEU A 264 -6.57 -42.68 8.00
CA LEU A 264 -7.98 -42.62 8.40
C LEU A 264 -8.57 -44.00 8.68
N LEU A 265 -8.14 -45.06 7.97
CA LEU A 265 -8.51 -46.44 8.29
C LEU A 265 -7.87 -46.92 9.59
N ALA A 266 -6.61 -46.53 9.85
CA ALA A 266 -5.97 -46.76 11.15
C ALA A 266 -6.59 -45.90 12.27
N ALA A 267 -6.99 -44.66 11.97
CA ALA A 267 -7.63 -43.74 12.90
C ALA A 267 -9.14 -44.03 13.11
N PHE A 268 -9.79 -44.77 12.22
CA PHE A 268 -11.17 -45.26 12.38
C PHE A 268 -11.27 -46.25 13.55
N PHE A 269 -10.18 -46.98 13.82
CA PHE A 269 -10.05 -47.82 15.02
C PHE A 269 -9.55 -47.06 16.27
N ILE A 270 -9.03 -45.83 16.13
CA ILE A 270 -8.53 -44.98 17.24
C ILE A 270 -9.56 -43.88 17.64
N TRP A 271 -10.58 -43.67 16.79
CA TRP A 271 -11.81 -42.92 17.01
C TRP A 271 -11.72 -41.37 16.94
N GLN A 272 -12.66 -40.79 16.17
CA GLN A 272 -12.95 -39.34 15.99
C GLN A 272 -11.93 -38.49 15.18
N PRO A 273 -12.36 -37.34 14.58
CA PRO A 273 -11.57 -36.60 13.57
C PRO A 273 -10.85 -35.35 14.10
N TYR A 274 -9.99 -34.75 13.27
CA TYR A 274 -9.32 -33.46 13.55
C TYR A 274 -9.38 -32.50 12.34
N ASP A 275 -9.63 -31.20 12.60
CA ASP A 275 -9.98 -30.20 11.59
C ASP A 275 -8.89 -29.09 11.33
N ARG A 276 -9.26 -27.98 10.67
CA ARG A 276 -8.48 -27.21 9.70
C ARG A 276 -8.51 -25.70 9.96
N ASP A 277 -8.26 -25.31 11.22
CA ASP A 277 -7.71 -23.97 11.53
C ASP A 277 -6.30 -24.08 12.13
N LYS A 278 -5.53 -25.11 11.77
CA LYS A 278 -4.27 -25.51 12.44
C LYS A 278 -3.08 -24.51 12.29
N LYS A 279 -3.35 -23.23 11.97
CA LYS A 279 -2.42 -22.09 12.02
C LYS A 279 -2.90 -20.95 12.94
N ASN A 280 -4.17 -20.51 12.90
CA ASN A 280 -4.70 -19.58 13.94
C ASN A 280 -5.01 -20.34 15.24
N LEU A 281 -5.53 -21.56 15.13
CA LEU A 281 -5.63 -22.57 16.20
C LEU A 281 -4.28 -23.26 16.55
N ARG A 282 -3.13 -22.62 16.25
CA ARG A 282 -1.81 -22.89 16.89
C ARG A 282 -1.32 -21.66 17.66
N TYR A 283 -1.64 -20.45 17.20
CA TYR A 283 -1.45 -19.20 17.94
C TYR A 283 -2.40 -19.10 19.15
N VAL A 284 -3.65 -19.54 18.96
CA VAL A 284 -4.71 -19.52 19.99
C VAL A 284 -4.62 -20.76 20.91
N LYS A 285 -4.35 -21.97 20.40
CA LYS A 285 -4.15 -23.16 21.26
C LYS A 285 -2.95 -23.06 22.21
N ASN A 286 -1.96 -22.21 21.91
CA ASN A 286 -0.83 -21.96 22.80
C ASN A 286 -1.16 -21.05 24.01
N PHE A 287 -2.34 -20.42 24.05
CA PHE A 287 -2.79 -19.61 25.20
C PHE A 287 -4.11 -20.08 25.84
N LEU A 288 -4.94 -20.86 25.12
CA LEU A 288 -6.21 -21.37 25.67
C LEU A 288 -5.99 -22.61 26.55
N THR A 289 -5.48 -22.43 27.76
CA THR A 289 -5.75 -23.39 28.84
C THR A 289 -7.18 -23.17 29.35
N LYS A 290 -7.93 -24.25 29.63
CA LYS A 290 -9.29 -24.15 30.23
C LYS A 290 -9.31 -23.31 31.52
N ASP A 291 -8.17 -23.20 32.19
CA ASP A 291 -7.99 -22.53 33.48
C ASP A 291 -8.03 -21.00 33.42
N LYS A 292 -8.11 -20.38 32.24
CA LYS A 292 -8.13 -18.91 32.07
C LYS A 292 -9.44 -18.37 31.48
N THR A 293 -10.54 -19.10 31.65
CA THR A 293 -11.87 -18.62 31.26
C THR A 293 -12.65 -18.07 32.43
N VAL A 294 -13.26 -16.90 32.25
CA VAL A 294 -14.23 -16.32 33.18
C VAL A 294 -15.45 -15.93 32.38
N GLU A 295 -16.62 -16.49 32.72
CA GLU A 295 -17.91 -16.22 32.02
C GLU A 295 -17.89 -16.50 30.51
N GLY A 296 -17.04 -17.46 30.09
CA GLY A 296 -16.87 -17.83 28.69
C GLY A 296 -16.08 -16.80 27.86
N ILE A 297 -15.34 -15.91 28.53
CA ILE A 297 -14.33 -15.03 27.94
C ILE A 297 -12.95 -15.57 28.32
N TYR A 298 -12.03 -15.61 27.35
CA TYR A 298 -10.65 -16.05 27.53
C TYR A 298 -9.74 -14.88 27.79
N TYR A 299 -8.76 -15.10 28.65
CA TYR A 299 -7.80 -14.08 29.04
C TYR A 299 -6.36 -14.58 28.96
N LYS A 300 -5.45 -13.69 28.58
CA LYS A 300 -4.00 -13.87 28.65
C LYS A 300 -3.44 -13.00 29.77
N ILE A 301 -2.69 -13.60 30.68
CA ILE A 301 -1.90 -12.84 31.66
C ILE A 301 -0.77 -12.15 30.89
N LEU A 302 -0.68 -10.83 31.02
CA LEU A 302 0.34 -10.00 30.39
C LEU A 302 1.60 -9.92 31.26
N SER A 303 1.41 -9.74 32.56
CA SER A 303 2.50 -9.66 33.54
C SER A 303 2.00 -10.18 34.89
N GLU A 304 2.81 -11.06 35.49
CA GLU A 304 2.55 -11.55 36.85
C GLU A 304 2.82 -10.44 37.88
N ASP A 305 3.85 -9.63 37.69
CA ASP A 305 4.26 -8.61 38.67
C ASP A 305 3.25 -7.47 38.78
N SER A 306 2.79 -6.95 37.64
CA SER A 306 1.76 -5.90 37.61
C SER A 306 0.33 -6.45 37.76
N ALA A 307 0.18 -7.78 37.84
CA ALA A 307 -1.11 -8.48 37.88
C ALA A 307 -2.08 -7.99 36.79
N THR A 308 -1.62 -7.95 35.54
CA THR A 308 -2.43 -7.47 34.39
C THR A 308 -2.77 -8.57 33.40
N CYS A 309 -3.92 -8.45 32.74
CA CYS A 309 -4.36 -9.37 31.71
C CYS A 309 -5.01 -8.66 30.51
N MET A 310 -5.13 -9.42 29.42
CA MET A 310 -5.75 -9.03 28.16
C MET A 310 -6.86 -10.01 27.81
N VAL A 311 -7.97 -9.49 27.28
CA VAL A 311 -9.07 -10.28 26.71
C VAL A 311 -8.65 -10.87 25.38
N LEU A 312 -8.77 -12.18 25.21
CA LEU A 312 -8.52 -12.88 23.95
C LEU A 312 -9.81 -13.14 23.14
N GLY A 313 -10.98 -12.98 23.74
CA GLY A 313 -12.27 -13.24 23.08
C GLY A 313 -13.09 -14.36 23.70
N ARG A 314 -14.02 -14.94 22.94
CA ARG A 314 -14.80 -16.14 23.33
C ARG A 314 -14.36 -17.38 22.55
N SER A 315 -14.86 -18.55 22.95
CA SER A 315 -14.43 -19.84 22.38
C SER A 315 -14.89 -19.95 20.92
N LEU A 316 -13.94 -20.15 20.00
CA LEU A 316 -14.24 -20.52 18.60
C LEU A 316 -14.93 -21.90 18.50
N PHE A 317 -14.68 -22.77 19.49
CA PHE A 317 -15.00 -24.20 19.49
C PHE A 317 -16.50 -24.54 19.66
N LYS A 318 -17.42 -23.59 19.44
CA LYS A 318 -18.87 -23.83 19.54
C LYS A 318 -19.74 -23.22 18.44
N PHE A 319 -19.18 -22.74 17.33
CA PHE A 319 -20.00 -22.43 16.16
C PHE A 319 -20.29 -23.71 15.36
N LYS A 320 -21.20 -24.54 15.88
CA LYS A 320 -22.00 -25.41 15.00
C LYS A 320 -22.77 -24.50 14.06
N LYS A 321 -22.83 -24.86 12.79
CA LYS A 321 -23.48 -24.15 11.66
C LYS A 321 -24.99 -23.87 11.85
N ASP A 322 -25.55 -24.15 13.04
CA ASP A 322 -26.96 -24.03 13.43
C ASP A 322 -27.25 -22.97 14.51
N THR A 323 -26.35 -22.03 14.80
CA THR A 323 -26.64 -20.93 15.76
C THR A 323 -26.39 -19.54 15.17
N VAL A 324 -27.17 -19.19 14.16
CA VAL A 324 -27.35 -17.80 13.68
C VAL A 324 -28.17 -16.96 14.68
N THR A 325 -28.62 -17.51 15.83
CA THR A 325 -29.69 -16.91 16.63
C THR A 325 -29.31 -16.35 18.00
N LYS A 326 -28.10 -16.55 18.53
CA LYS A 326 -27.79 -16.11 19.91
C LYS A 326 -27.06 -14.77 19.96
N ARG A 327 -27.82 -13.70 20.25
CA ARG A 327 -27.32 -12.37 20.65
C ARG A 327 -26.38 -12.47 21.85
N ILE A 328 -25.26 -11.75 21.84
CA ILE A 328 -24.26 -11.80 22.91
C ILE A 328 -24.13 -10.44 23.61
N ASN A 329 -24.52 -10.40 24.89
CA ASN A 329 -24.14 -9.31 25.79
C ASN A 329 -22.83 -9.68 26.51
N LEU A 330 -21.82 -8.83 26.37
CA LEU A 330 -20.50 -9.03 26.97
C LEU A 330 -20.35 -8.17 28.23
N TYR A 331 -19.85 -8.78 29.30
CA TYR A 331 -19.44 -8.07 30.50
C TYR A 331 -17.98 -8.38 30.80
N ILE A 332 -17.07 -7.46 30.46
CA ILE A 332 -15.64 -7.61 30.74
C ILE A 332 -15.38 -6.97 32.10
N ARG A 333 -14.97 -7.77 33.09
CA ARG A 333 -14.76 -7.34 34.48
C ARG A 333 -13.45 -6.54 34.61
N GLU A 334 -13.44 -5.57 35.53
CA GLU A 334 -12.24 -4.80 35.90
C GLU A 334 -11.11 -5.73 36.37
N ASN A 335 -11.46 -6.68 37.24
CA ASN A 335 -10.55 -7.69 37.75
C ASN A 335 -11.16 -9.08 37.56
N ILE A 336 -10.35 -10.02 37.12
CA ILE A 336 -10.72 -11.43 37.00
C ILE A 336 -9.85 -12.28 37.92
N LYS A 337 -10.43 -13.33 38.49
CA LYS A 337 -9.68 -14.32 39.26
C LYS A 337 -9.26 -15.46 38.33
N ILE A 338 -7.96 -15.71 38.22
CA ILE A 338 -7.41 -16.87 37.52
C ILE A 338 -6.62 -17.66 38.55
N LYS A 339 -7.04 -18.92 38.82
CA LYS A 339 -6.59 -19.69 40.00
C LYS A 339 -6.85 -18.89 41.28
N ASP A 340 -5.81 -18.57 42.06
CA ASP A 340 -5.93 -17.87 43.34
C ASP A 340 -5.52 -16.39 43.29
N LYS A 341 -5.21 -15.86 42.11
CA LYS A 341 -4.74 -14.47 41.93
C LYS A 341 -5.71 -13.66 41.07
N PHE A 342 -5.87 -12.39 41.43
CA PHE A 342 -6.66 -11.42 40.66
C PHE A 342 -5.77 -10.71 39.65
N TYR A 343 -6.28 -10.53 38.43
CA TYR A 343 -5.63 -9.80 37.36
C TYR A 343 -6.55 -8.70 36.84
N ARG A 344 -5.99 -7.50 36.71
CA ARG A 344 -6.67 -6.30 36.18
C ARG A 344 -6.69 -6.33 34.66
N CYS A 345 -7.85 -6.10 34.06
CA CYS A 345 -8.05 -6.25 32.62
C CYS A 345 -7.72 -4.94 31.87
N VAL A 346 -6.59 -4.90 31.16
CA VAL A 346 -6.05 -3.64 30.60
C VAL A 346 -6.10 -3.55 29.08
N ALA A 347 -6.37 -4.66 28.38
CA ALA A 347 -6.40 -4.68 26.92
C ALA A 347 -7.43 -5.67 26.35
N ILE A 348 -7.90 -5.40 25.13
CA ILE A 348 -8.62 -6.36 24.28
C ILE A 348 -7.72 -6.68 23.10
N ALA A 349 -7.47 -7.97 22.86
CA ALA A 349 -6.63 -8.42 21.76
C ALA A 349 -7.26 -8.18 20.39
N ASP A 350 -6.42 -8.21 19.37
CA ASP A 350 -6.86 -8.19 17.98
C ASP A 350 -7.86 -9.32 17.73
N LYS A 351 -8.94 -9.01 16.99
CA LYS A 351 -9.99 -9.95 16.59
C LYS A 351 -10.70 -10.68 17.73
N ALA A 352 -10.60 -10.20 18.99
CA ALA A 352 -11.17 -10.89 20.15
C ALA A 352 -12.67 -11.23 20.00
N PHE A 353 -13.45 -10.37 19.35
CA PHE A 353 -14.88 -10.54 19.11
C PHE A 353 -15.24 -10.33 17.63
N TYR A 354 -14.35 -10.73 16.71
CA TYR A 354 -14.58 -10.68 15.26
C TYR A 354 -15.85 -11.48 14.90
N GLU A 355 -16.80 -10.85 14.20
CA GLU A 355 -18.06 -11.43 13.71
C GLU A 355 -18.79 -12.30 14.76
N SER A 356 -18.86 -11.82 16.00
CA SER A 356 -19.29 -12.61 17.17
C SER A 356 -20.75 -12.37 17.58
N ASN A 357 -21.57 -11.68 16.77
CA ASN A 357 -22.95 -11.32 17.10
C ASN A 357 -23.11 -10.62 18.48
N VAL A 358 -22.13 -9.79 18.84
CA VAL A 358 -22.18 -8.95 20.04
C VAL A 358 -23.29 -7.91 19.88
N THR A 359 -24.12 -7.76 20.91
CA THR A 359 -25.22 -6.79 20.97
C THR A 359 -24.93 -5.64 21.93
N SER A 360 -24.23 -5.91 23.02
CA SER A 360 -23.75 -4.90 23.95
C SER A 360 -22.45 -5.35 24.58
N VAL A 361 -21.61 -4.41 24.99
CA VAL A 361 -20.39 -4.69 25.73
C VAL A 361 -20.19 -3.67 26.84
N HIS A 362 -20.00 -4.18 28.05
CA HIS A 362 -19.51 -3.41 29.18
C HIS A 362 -17.99 -3.57 29.27
N LEU A 363 -17.27 -2.46 29.11
CA LEU A 363 -15.81 -2.39 29.16
C LEU A 363 -15.34 -1.91 30.56
N PRO A 364 -14.24 -2.45 31.10
CA PRO A 364 -13.72 -2.06 32.41
C PRO A 364 -12.98 -0.72 32.36
N ALA A 365 -13.00 0.04 33.46
CA ALA A 365 -12.33 1.34 33.56
C ALA A 365 -10.79 1.23 33.48
N SER A 366 -10.24 0.05 33.80
CA SER A 366 -8.82 -0.29 33.59
C SER A 366 -8.38 -0.36 32.14
N LEU A 367 -9.29 -0.44 31.18
CA LEU A 367 -8.94 -0.66 29.80
C LEU A 367 -8.07 0.49 29.27
N ARG A 368 -6.99 0.12 28.55
CA ARG A 368 -6.06 1.04 27.89
C ARG A 368 -6.03 0.86 26.37
N GLU A 369 -6.40 -0.33 25.91
CA GLU A 369 -6.17 -0.77 24.54
C GLU A 369 -7.34 -1.60 24.00
N ILE A 370 -7.81 -1.25 22.79
CA ILE A 370 -8.72 -2.08 21.99
C ILE A 370 -7.96 -2.49 20.71
N GLY A 371 -7.77 -3.78 20.49
CA GLY A 371 -7.00 -4.32 19.38
C GLY A 371 -7.63 -4.13 17.99
N GLU A 372 -6.82 -4.37 16.97
CA GLU A 372 -7.23 -4.35 15.57
C GLU A 372 -8.37 -5.34 15.32
N GLN A 373 -9.42 -4.88 14.64
CA GLN A 373 -10.60 -5.70 14.32
C GLN A 373 -11.29 -6.35 15.53
N ALA A 374 -11.07 -5.85 16.76
CA ALA A 374 -11.58 -6.47 17.99
C ALA A 374 -13.11 -6.71 17.98
N PHE A 375 -13.90 -5.82 17.38
CA PHE A 375 -15.36 -5.93 17.23
C PHE A 375 -15.81 -5.83 15.76
N TYR A 376 -14.92 -6.16 14.81
CA TYR A 376 -15.24 -6.15 13.38
C TYR A 376 -16.48 -6.99 13.08
N GLY A 377 -17.40 -6.47 12.27
CA GLY A 377 -18.54 -7.23 11.76
C GLY A 377 -19.56 -7.65 12.83
N ASN A 378 -19.80 -6.79 13.83
CA ASN A 378 -20.88 -6.98 14.81
C ASN A 378 -22.05 -6.02 14.52
N PRO A 379 -22.90 -6.28 13.52
CA PRO A 379 -23.95 -5.35 13.09
C PRO A 379 -25.06 -5.13 14.12
N LEU A 380 -25.13 -5.95 15.18
CA LEU A 380 -26.10 -5.80 16.26
C LEU A 380 -25.56 -5.05 17.49
N LEU A 381 -24.27 -4.71 17.51
CA LEU A 381 -23.65 -3.94 18.60
C LEU A 381 -24.09 -2.49 18.47
N SER A 382 -25.15 -2.08 19.17
CA SER A 382 -25.70 -0.72 19.07
C SER A 382 -25.11 0.25 20.08
N ASN A 383 -24.76 -0.23 21.27
CA ASN A 383 -24.27 0.58 22.38
C ASN A 383 -22.94 0.06 22.92
N ILE A 384 -21.94 0.93 22.96
CA ILE A 384 -20.66 0.70 23.61
C ILE A 384 -20.16 2.01 24.22
N HIS A 385 -19.71 1.94 25.47
CA HIS A 385 -19.04 3.04 26.14
C HIS A 385 -17.54 2.76 26.17
N ILE A 386 -16.74 3.60 25.51
CA ILE A 386 -15.27 3.51 25.55
C ILE A 386 -14.79 4.15 26.85
N PRO A 387 -14.11 3.39 27.73
CA PRO A 387 -13.60 3.94 28.98
C PRO A 387 -12.57 5.06 28.75
N GLU A 388 -12.58 6.07 29.62
CA GLU A 388 -11.73 7.26 29.52
C GLU A 388 -10.23 6.94 29.55
N GLY A 389 -9.81 5.78 30.07
CA GLY A 389 -8.40 5.39 30.08
C GLY A 389 -7.89 4.79 28.77
N VAL A 390 -8.75 4.55 27.78
CA VAL A 390 -8.35 3.95 26.49
C VAL A 390 -7.55 4.97 25.68
N SER A 391 -6.29 4.65 25.34
CA SER A 391 -5.42 5.54 24.55
C SER A 391 -5.17 5.04 23.13
N ARG A 392 -5.42 3.75 22.83
CA ARG A 392 -5.34 3.20 21.46
C ARG A 392 -6.55 2.36 21.09
N ILE A 393 -7.15 2.69 19.95
CA ILE A 393 -8.22 1.94 19.29
C ILE A 393 -7.68 1.46 17.95
N GLY A 394 -7.49 0.15 17.81
CA GLY A 394 -6.87 -0.46 16.63
C GLY A 394 -7.70 -0.32 15.36
N ALA A 395 -7.02 -0.41 14.22
CA ALA A 395 -7.63 -0.30 12.90
C ALA A 395 -8.84 -1.24 12.75
N LYS A 396 -9.90 -0.75 12.09
CA LYS A 396 -11.13 -1.52 11.82
C LYS A 396 -11.79 -2.18 13.04
N SER A 397 -11.49 -1.72 14.26
CA SER A 397 -12.00 -2.33 15.50
C SER A 397 -13.52 -2.35 15.59
N PHE A 398 -14.22 -1.35 15.03
CA PHE A 398 -15.68 -1.28 14.97
C PHE A 398 -16.25 -1.30 13.55
N TYR A 399 -15.43 -1.69 12.56
CA TYR A 399 -15.84 -1.74 11.16
C TYR A 399 -17.07 -2.65 10.98
N LYS A 400 -18.08 -2.20 10.21
CA LYS A 400 -19.38 -2.90 10.04
C LYS A 400 -20.08 -3.23 11.38
N SER A 401 -19.98 -2.36 12.37
CA SER A 401 -20.75 -2.48 13.61
C SER A 401 -22.10 -1.76 13.53
N GLY A 402 -23.01 -2.08 14.45
CA GLY A 402 -24.33 -1.45 14.53
C GLY A 402 -24.38 -0.18 15.39
N ILE A 403 -23.23 0.40 15.76
CA ILE A 403 -23.14 1.43 16.79
C ILE A 403 -23.91 2.68 16.35
N GLU A 404 -24.74 3.21 17.25
CA GLU A 404 -25.55 4.40 16.98
C GLU A 404 -24.88 5.69 17.49
N SER A 405 -24.15 5.58 18.60
CA SER A 405 -23.44 6.70 19.23
C SER A 405 -22.12 6.22 19.81
N ILE A 406 -21.07 7.02 19.67
CA ILE A 406 -19.77 6.74 20.26
C ILE A 406 -19.16 7.99 20.89
N LYS A 407 -18.66 7.86 22.11
CA LYS A 407 -17.75 8.82 22.74
C LYS A 407 -16.35 8.24 22.75
N VAL A 408 -15.42 8.90 22.09
CA VAL A 408 -14.01 8.51 22.07
C VAL A 408 -13.31 9.11 23.29
N SER A 409 -12.43 8.32 23.92
CA SER A 409 -11.65 8.71 25.11
C SER A 409 -10.70 9.87 24.82
N SER A 410 -10.50 10.79 25.77
CA SER A 410 -9.59 11.94 25.67
C SER A 410 -8.12 11.60 25.49
N HIS A 411 -7.74 10.35 25.76
CA HIS A 411 -6.36 9.89 25.58
C HIS A 411 -6.08 9.40 24.16
N VAL A 412 -7.08 9.35 23.28
CA VAL A 412 -6.91 8.91 21.89
C VAL A 412 -6.40 10.06 21.04
N LYS A 413 -5.19 9.91 20.49
CA LYS A 413 -4.55 10.89 19.60
C LYS A 413 -4.88 10.71 18.13
N LYS A 414 -5.27 9.50 17.74
CA LYS A 414 -5.55 9.15 16.34
C LYS A 414 -6.70 8.16 16.26
N ILE A 415 -7.63 8.40 15.33
CA ILE A 415 -8.56 7.38 14.86
C ILE A 415 -7.87 6.64 13.71
N GLU A 416 -7.56 5.35 13.90
CA GLU A 416 -6.89 4.54 12.90
C GLU A 416 -7.78 4.25 11.67
N HIS A 417 -7.16 3.70 10.63
CA HIS A 417 -7.84 3.34 9.38
C HIS A 417 -9.10 2.48 9.63
N GLY A 418 -10.21 2.96 9.09
CA GLY A 418 -11.50 2.29 9.04
C GLY A 418 -12.11 1.92 10.39
N VAL A 419 -11.71 2.55 11.51
CA VAL A 419 -12.20 2.20 12.85
C VAL A 419 -13.72 2.13 12.91
N PHE A 420 -14.43 3.12 12.36
CA PHE A 420 -15.89 3.20 12.33
C PHE A 420 -16.49 3.06 10.93
N ALA A 421 -15.73 2.61 9.92
CA ALA A 421 -16.27 2.52 8.57
C ALA A 421 -17.41 1.48 8.49
N ILE A 422 -18.42 1.81 7.68
CA ILE A 422 -19.65 1.03 7.47
C ILE A 422 -20.43 0.83 8.78
N CYS A 423 -20.28 1.71 9.77
CA CYS A 423 -21.20 1.81 10.91
C CYS A 423 -22.46 2.54 10.45
N LYS A 424 -23.31 1.83 9.70
CA LYS A 424 -24.43 2.44 8.97
C LYS A 424 -25.46 3.14 9.85
N ASN A 425 -25.53 2.78 11.14
CA ASN A 425 -26.46 3.39 12.10
C ASN A 425 -25.83 4.55 12.90
N LEU A 426 -24.56 4.86 12.69
CA LEU A 426 -23.83 5.84 13.49
C LEU A 426 -24.34 7.25 13.21
N LYS A 427 -24.91 7.87 14.24
CA LYS A 427 -25.52 9.22 14.17
C LYS A 427 -24.73 10.24 14.96
N ASN A 428 -24.21 9.84 16.12
CA ASN A 428 -23.57 10.74 17.08
C ASN A 428 -22.13 10.29 17.36
N VAL A 429 -21.17 11.17 17.09
CA VAL A 429 -19.75 10.92 17.38
C VAL A 429 -19.23 12.07 18.22
N GLN A 430 -18.74 11.76 19.41
CA GLN A 430 -18.02 12.72 20.26
C GLN A 430 -16.53 12.41 20.18
N LEU A 431 -15.81 13.23 19.40
CA LEU A 431 -14.35 13.20 19.31
C LEU A 431 -13.74 14.03 20.45
N PRO A 432 -12.60 13.61 21.01
CA PRO A 432 -11.98 14.33 22.11
C PRO A 432 -11.14 15.51 21.61
N GLU A 433 -11.09 16.58 22.41
CA GLU A 433 -10.00 17.56 22.31
C GLU A 433 -8.66 16.87 22.59
N GLY A 434 -7.65 17.22 21.80
CA GLY A 434 -6.36 16.53 21.79
C GLY A 434 -6.21 15.46 20.71
N LEU A 435 -7.27 15.12 19.97
CA LEU A 435 -7.19 14.27 18.77
C LEU A 435 -6.49 15.03 17.63
N GLU A 436 -5.53 14.37 16.99
CA GLU A 436 -4.64 14.99 16.00
C GLU A 436 -4.90 14.49 14.57
N SER A 437 -5.44 13.28 14.39
CA SER A 437 -5.69 12.73 13.05
C SER A 437 -6.86 11.75 12.95
N LEU A 438 -7.52 11.78 11.78
CA LEU A 438 -8.51 10.80 11.32
C LEU A 438 -7.91 10.02 10.14
N GLY A 439 -7.71 8.71 10.28
CA GLY A 439 -7.07 7.87 9.26
C GLY A 439 -8.00 7.41 8.13
N LEU A 440 -7.40 6.83 7.08
CA LEU A 440 -8.08 6.31 5.88
C LEU A 440 -9.46 5.67 6.19
N ASP A 441 -10.51 6.16 5.53
CA ASP A 441 -11.88 5.67 5.62
C ASP A 441 -12.46 5.59 7.05
N ALA A 442 -11.94 6.33 8.04
CA ALA A 442 -12.31 6.18 9.45
C ALA A 442 -13.84 6.17 9.71
N PHE A 443 -14.61 6.96 8.97
CA PHE A 443 -16.07 7.03 9.00
C PHE A 443 -16.73 6.73 7.64
N GLY A 444 -16.00 6.12 6.69
CA GLY A 444 -16.53 5.83 5.36
C GLY A 444 -17.81 4.98 5.41
N GLU A 445 -18.81 5.31 4.60
CA GLU A 445 -20.15 4.71 4.57
C GLU A 445 -20.93 4.76 5.90
N CYS A 446 -20.67 5.73 6.78
CA CYS A 446 -21.56 6.06 7.89
C CYS A 446 -22.79 6.83 7.38
N ILE A 447 -23.69 6.13 6.69
CA ILE A 447 -24.78 6.73 5.93
C ILE A 447 -25.80 7.53 6.77
N GLU A 448 -25.91 7.24 8.07
CA GLU A 448 -26.80 7.96 9.01
C GLU A 448 -26.11 9.13 9.73
N LEU A 449 -24.81 9.35 9.52
CA LEU A 449 -24.06 10.43 10.18
C LEU A 449 -24.46 11.77 9.57
N GLN A 450 -25.15 12.60 10.35
CA GLN A 450 -25.64 13.92 9.89
C GLN A 450 -24.69 15.05 10.24
N PHE A 451 -24.06 14.96 11.41
CA PHE A 451 -23.18 15.97 11.97
C PHE A 451 -22.03 15.29 12.73
N ILE A 452 -20.85 15.89 12.68
CA ILE A 452 -19.71 15.51 13.49
C ILE A 452 -18.92 16.77 13.83
N GLU A 453 -18.64 16.97 15.11
CA GLU A 453 -17.79 18.05 15.58
C GLU A 453 -16.33 17.59 15.50
N LEU A 454 -15.52 18.32 14.74
CA LEU A 454 -14.09 18.08 14.62
C LEU A 454 -13.35 18.90 15.70
N PRO A 455 -12.48 18.29 16.51
CA PRO A 455 -11.83 18.98 17.63
C PRO A 455 -10.80 20.00 17.14
N SER A 456 -10.62 21.06 17.92
CA SER A 456 -9.74 22.20 17.55
C SER A 456 -8.28 21.80 17.30
N THR A 457 -7.85 20.71 17.92
CA THR A 457 -6.50 20.14 17.81
C THR A 457 -6.26 19.30 16.56
N LEU A 458 -7.29 19.04 15.75
CA LEU A 458 -7.19 18.17 14.59
C LEU A 458 -6.25 18.76 13.53
N LYS A 459 -5.28 17.97 13.08
CA LYS A 459 -4.30 18.35 12.06
C LYS A 459 -4.57 17.73 10.70
N ASN A 460 -4.98 16.46 10.69
CA ASN A 460 -5.08 15.68 9.46
C ASN A 460 -6.41 14.97 9.32
N ILE A 461 -7.07 15.16 8.18
CA ILE A 461 -8.21 14.37 7.71
C ILE A 461 -7.71 13.55 6.53
N ASP A 462 -7.51 12.24 6.69
CA ASP A 462 -6.93 11.40 5.65
C ASP A 462 -7.92 11.09 4.51
N ARG A 463 -7.46 10.33 3.51
CA ARG A 463 -8.25 9.93 2.35
C ARG A 463 -9.56 9.25 2.78
N GLY A 464 -10.66 9.62 2.14
CA GLY A 464 -11.95 8.91 2.26
C GLY A 464 -12.60 8.91 3.64
N VAL A 465 -12.14 9.72 4.61
CA VAL A 465 -12.63 9.69 6.00
C VAL A 465 -14.15 9.72 6.11
N PHE A 466 -14.85 10.53 5.31
CA PHE A 466 -16.31 10.60 5.24
C PHE A 466 -16.88 10.12 3.90
N TRP A 467 -16.13 9.31 3.13
CA TRP A 467 -16.59 8.79 1.84
C TRP A 467 -17.95 8.12 1.96
N ARG A 468 -18.93 8.48 1.12
CA ARG A 468 -20.32 7.98 1.15
C ARG A 468 -21.05 8.18 2.48
N CYS A 469 -20.74 9.22 3.25
CA CYS A 469 -21.61 9.69 4.33
C CYS A 469 -22.79 10.48 3.75
N THR A 470 -23.75 9.76 3.15
CA THR A 470 -24.80 10.36 2.31
C THR A 470 -25.72 11.35 3.03
N ASN A 471 -25.87 11.22 4.36
CA ASN A 471 -26.69 12.14 5.17
C ASN A 471 -25.88 13.26 5.87
N LEU A 472 -24.56 13.35 5.67
CA LEU A 472 -23.75 14.40 6.27
C LEU A 472 -24.18 15.75 5.69
N GLN A 473 -24.71 16.65 6.52
CA GLN A 473 -25.35 17.89 6.04
C GLN A 473 -24.39 19.09 6.03
N LYS A 474 -23.55 19.17 7.07
CA LYS A 474 -22.52 20.19 7.23
C LYS A 474 -21.27 19.58 7.84
N ILE A 475 -20.13 20.22 7.59
CA ILE A 475 -18.86 19.92 8.25
C ILE A 475 -18.18 21.23 8.61
N GLU A 476 -17.65 21.30 9.83
CA GLU A 476 -16.86 22.42 10.34
C GLU A 476 -15.41 21.95 10.46
N ILE A 477 -14.53 22.50 9.64
CA ILE A 477 -13.10 22.15 9.55
C ILE A 477 -12.32 23.18 10.38
N PRO A 478 -11.71 22.77 11.50
CA PRO A 478 -10.98 23.67 12.39
C PRO A 478 -9.80 24.35 11.70
N ALA A 479 -9.46 25.57 12.15
CA ALA A 479 -8.38 26.37 11.59
C ALA A 479 -7.00 25.67 11.61
N GLY A 480 -6.81 24.73 12.55
CA GLY A 480 -5.57 23.98 12.72
C GLY A 480 -5.38 22.82 11.73
N VAL A 481 -6.36 22.50 10.89
CA VAL A 481 -6.27 21.39 9.92
C VAL A 481 -5.31 21.76 8.78
N GLU A 482 -4.25 20.98 8.66
CA GLU A 482 -3.13 21.18 7.73
C GLU A 482 -3.33 20.40 6.42
N SER A 483 -4.00 19.24 6.48
CA SER A 483 -4.23 18.41 5.29
C SER A 483 -5.59 17.73 5.27
N ILE A 484 -6.15 17.62 4.07
CA ILE A 484 -7.40 16.90 3.77
C ILE A 484 -7.12 15.98 2.57
N GLY A 485 -7.24 14.67 2.80
CA GLY A 485 -6.95 13.64 1.82
C GLY A 485 -8.00 13.52 0.73
N GLU A 486 -7.63 12.82 -0.34
CA GLU A 486 -8.49 12.63 -1.50
C GLU A 486 -9.82 11.98 -1.10
N TYR A 487 -10.90 12.34 -1.80
CA TYR A 487 -12.22 11.73 -1.62
C TYR A 487 -12.79 11.82 -0.20
N ALA A 488 -12.23 12.67 0.68
CA ALA A 488 -12.65 12.77 2.08
C ALA A 488 -14.16 12.98 2.24
N PHE A 489 -14.81 13.68 1.30
CA PHE A 489 -16.25 13.95 1.29
C PHE A 489 -16.93 13.50 -0.01
N PHE A 490 -16.36 12.54 -0.74
CA PHE A 490 -16.96 12.03 -1.97
C PHE A 490 -18.29 11.32 -1.68
N TYR A 491 -19.30 11.54 -2.52
CA TYR A 491 -20.65 10.96 -2.37
C TYR A 491 -21.31 11.30 -1.02
N CYS A 492 -20.99 12.46 -0.45
CA CYS A 492 -21.76 13.05 0.66
C CYS A 492 -22.95 13.83 0.09
N ASP A 493 -23.99 13.12 -0.34
CA ASP A 493 -25.06 13.69 -1.18
C ASP A 493 -25.87 14.81 -0.49
N SER A 494 -25.96 14.80 0.84
CA SER A 494 -26.64 15.84 1.63
C SER A 494 -25.75 17.04 1.98
N LEU A 495 -24.45 16.96 1.73
CA LEU A 495 -23.50 18.00 2.13
C LEU A 495 -23.65 19.21 1.21
N LYS A 496 -24.06 20.34 1.79
CA LYS A 496 -24.24 21.60 1.06
C LYS A 496 -23.28 22.68 1.49
N ASP A 497 -22.98 22.74 2.78
CA ASP A 497 -22.20 23.81 3.38
C ASP A 497 -20.99 23.21 4.13
N VAL A 498 -19.81 23.75 3.84
CA VAL A 498 -18.52 23.39 4.44
C VAL A 498 -17.97 24.66 5.06
N TYR A 499 -17.76 24.68 6.38
CA TYR A 499 -17.19 25.81 7.08
C TYR A 499 -15.72 25.52 7.36
N ASN A 500 -14.81 26.16 6.63
CA ASN A 500 -13.37 25.95 6.77
C ASN A 500 -12.73 27.19 7.40
N TYR A 501 -12.30 27.05 8.65
CA TYR A 501 -11.75 28.16 9.45
C TYR A 501 -10.26 28.43 9.19
N ALA A 502 -9.61 27.70 8.27
CA ALA A 502 -8.21 27.93 7.96
C ALA A 502 -8.01 29.24 7.18
N LEU A 503 -6.97 29.99 7.56
CA LEU A 503 -6.62 31.25 6.88
C LEU A 503 -5.97 31.01 5.51
N GLU A 504 -5.30 29.87 5.35
CA GLU A 504 -4.68 29.44 4.11
C GLU A 504 -5.43 28.20 3.58
N PRO A 505 -5.73 28.14 2.27
CA PRO A 505 -6.32 26.94 1.68
C PRO A 505 -5.35 25.77 1.82
N GLN A 506 -5.82 24.67 2.43
CA GLN A 506 -5.00 23.46 2.52
C GLN A 506 -4.66 22.93 1.11
N PRO A 507 -3.46 22.34 0.90
CA PRO A 507 -3.15 21.65 -0.35
C PRO A 507 -3.97 20.38 -0.45
N LEU A 508 -4.74 20.22 -1.53
CA LEU A 508 -5.62 19.07 -1.70
C LEU A 508 -5.84 18.73 -3.17
N SER A 509 -6.19 17.47 -3.39
CA SER A 509 -6.65 16.95 -4.68
C SER A 509 -8.19 16.93 -4.74
N VAL A 510 -8.81 15.88 -5.28
CA VAL A 510 -10.26 15.83 -5.48
C VAL A 510 -10.98 15.43 -4.19
N ILE A 511 -11.57 16.38 -3.48
CA ILE A 511 -12.25 16.15 -2.18
C ILE A 511 -13.78 15.93 -2.29
N PHE A 512 -14.42 16.55 -3.28
CA PHE A 512 -15.87 16.46 -3.55
C PHE A 512 -16.11 15.98 -4.99
N ASN A 513 -17.20 15.24 -5.19
CA ASN A 513 -17.68 14.84 -6.54
C ASN A 513 -18.67 15.86 -7.14
N ARG A 514 -18.88 16.98 -6.45
CA ARG A 514 -19.87 18.01 -6.75
C ARG A 514 -19.26 19.40 -6.62
N LYS A 515 -19.78 20.37 -7.38
CA LYS A 515 -19.29 21.76 -7.42
C LYS A 515 -20.27 22.77 -6.83
N ASP A 516 -21.48 22.34 -6.49
CA ASP A 516 -22.54 23.18 -5.91
C ASP A 516 -22.44 23.33 -4.39
N ILE A 517 -21.33 22.86 -3.80
CA ILE A 517 -21.02 23.00 -2.37
C ILE A 517 -20.58 24.44 -2.10
N ARG A 518 -21.15 25.02 -1.03
CA ARG A 518 -20.71 26.31 -0.48
C ARG A 518 -19.60 26.07 0.52
N VAL A 519 -18.49 26.76 0.32
CA VAL A 519 -17.34 26.74 1.24
C VAL A 519 -17.27 28.11 1.90
N HIS A 520 -17.65 28.15 3.16
CA HIS A 520 -17.60 29.30 4.04
C HIS A 520 -16.17 29.40 4.61
N VAL A 521 -15.53 30.55 4.43
CA VAL A 521 -14.14 30.80 4.83
C VAL A 521 -14.01 32.16 5.52
N PRO A 522 -12.95 32.40 6.30
CA PRO A 522 -12.69 33.71 6.88
C PRO A 522 -12.71 34.80 5.80
N GLN A 523 -13.33 35.94 6.09
CA GLN A 523 -13.48 37.03 5.12
C GLN A 523 -12.13 37.44 4.49
N ALA A 524 -11.06 37.41 5.26
CA ALA A 524 -9.70 37.72 4.82
C ALA A 524 -9.08 36.67 3.86
N SER A 525 -9.65 35.47 3.77
CA SER A 525 -9.13 34.32 3.03
C SER A 525 -9.87 34.06 1.71
N VAL A 526 -10.98 34.74 1.45
CA VAL A 526 -11.84 34.55 0.27
C VAL A 526 -11.04 34.53 -1.03
N GLU A 527 -10.15 35.50 -1.22
CA GLU A 527 -9.39 35.63 -2.47
C GLU A 527 -8.38 34.48 -2.66
N LYS A 528 -7.75 34.03 -1.57
CA LYS A 528 -6.84 32.88 -1.58
C LYS A 528 -7.56 31.58 -1.94
N TYR A 529 -8.75 31.37 -1.38
CA TYR A 529 -9.58 30.20 -1.69
C TYR A 529 -10.11 30.21 -3.12
N ARG A 530 -10.46 31.38 -3.68
CA ARG A 530 -10.85 31.51 -5.10
C ARG A 530 -9.73 31.18 -6.07
N GLN A 531 -8.49 31.53 -5.71
CA GLN A 531 -7.30 31.28 -6.54
C GLN A 531 -6.75 29.86 -6.37
N ALA A 532 -7.10 29.16 -5.30
CA ALA A 532 -6.65 27.79 -5.05
C ALA A 532 -7.22 26.80 -6.06
N GLN A 533 -6.34 25.95 -6.62
CA GLN A 533 -6.63 25.03 -7.73
C GLN A 533 -7.88 24.15 -7.56
N HIS A 534 -8.19 23.72 -6.33
CA HIS A 534 -9.29 22.82 -6.03
C HIS A 534 -10.44 23.50 -5.28
N TRP A 535 -10.13 24.32 -4.26
CA TRP A 535 -11.16 25.08 -3.54
C TRP A 535 -11.87 26.08 -4.45
N GLY A 536 -11.15 26.77 -5.35
CA GLY A 536 -11.72 27.76 -6.26
C GLY A 536 -12.73 27.20 -7.26
N LYS A 537 -12.89 25.87 -7.34
CA LYS A 537 -13.92 25.20 -8.13
C LYS A 537 -15.29 25.15 -7.44
N MET A 538 -15.36 25.53 -6.16
CA MET A 538 -16.56 25.54 -5.32
C MET A 538 -17.13 26.96 -5.19
N ILE A 539 -18.31 27.09 -4.57
CA ILE A 539 -18.91 28.39 -4.27
C ILE A 539 -18.27 28.94 -2.98
N ILE A 540 -17.34 29.88 -3.10
CA ILE A 540 -16.65 30.48 -1.94
C ILE A 540 -17.49 31.61 -1.34
N VAL A 541 -17.77 31.52 -0.03
CA VAL A 541 -18.51 32.50 0.77
C VAL A 541 -17.61 33.04 1.88
N GLY A 542 -17.49 34.36 1.98
CA GLY A 542 -16.74 35.03 3.04
C GLY A 542 -17.67 35.54 4.13
N ASP A 543 -17.90 34.73 5.14
CA ASP A 543 -18.81 35.05 6.25
C ASP A 543 -18.36 34.50 7.60
N LEU A 544 -17.19 33.84 7.63
CA LEU A 544 -16.54 33.43 8.87
C LEU A 544 -15.66 34.57 9.45
N PRO A 545 -15.51 34.61 10.79
CA PRO A 545 -14.71 35.62 11.48
C PRO A 545 -13.22 35.57 11.12
#